data_AF-A0A2M8MY50-F1
#
_entry.id   AF-A0A2M8MY50-F1
#
_cell.length_a   1.000
_cell.length_b   1.000
_cell.length_c   1.000
_cell.angle_alpha   90.00
_cell.angle_beta   90.00
_cell.angle_gamma   90.00
#
_symmetry.space_group_name_H-M   'P 1'
#
loop_
_entity.id
_entity.type
_entity.pdbx_description
1 polymer ?
#
loop_
_entity_poly.entity_id
_entity_poly.type
_entity_poly.pdbx_seq_one_letter_code
_entity_poly.pdbx_strand_id
1 'polypeptide(L)'
;MKLFQCQCCGQILHFENTVCLNCGSTLGYLPEADRMIAVAPEGAVWRALPDSAGAGGGDDPGTLRFCRNWERSACNWMLPCAPEDAGAEAGYCLACQHNRTVPDLSTPEHLALWTKIEAAKRRLVYSLLRLELPRPLPDTGHPQPLVFDFLADAPGSADPVMTGHADGVVTIALIEADDAAREERRSQMGEAYRTLLGHFRHEVGHYYWDILVRDNPAALDACRALFGDERADYGEALQRHYAQGAPDGWEARFVSAYATMHPWEDWAETWAHYLHMVDTLETAATLGLRVNAGADLAAQVRFDPYAHGAAEALITPWVPLTLALNSLNRSMGLADLYPFSLPAEVREKLGFVHDLVHGRIGAAEPNGALAVCPGGMAPTGVWPHAGTDLCAGECGLGAEGGGAHSRADRTAAGGGIAP
;
A
#
# COMPACT_ATOMS: atom_id res chain seq x y z
N MET A 1 1.55 4.25 4.58
CA MET A 1 2.85 3.80 5.11
C MET A 1 3.04 4.31 6.51
N LYS A 2 2.97 3.43 7.50
CA LYS A 2 3.17 3.79 8.90
C LYS A 2 4.60 4.26 9.15
N LEU A 3 4.75 5.07 10.19
CA LEU A 3 6.05 5.41 10.76
C LEU A 3 6.40 4.37 11.83
N PHE A 4 7.69 4.18 12.04
CA PHE A 4 8.22 3.28 13.06
C PHE A 4 8.94 4.10 14.14
N GLN A 5 9.37 3.43 15.20
CA GLN A 5 10.19 4.04 16.26
C GLN A 5 11.42 3.18 16.49
N CYS A 6 12.57 3.82 16.66
CA CYS A 6 13.80 3.12 16.99
C CYS A 6 13.70 2.56 18.40
N GLN A 7 13.82 1.24 18.56
CA GLN A 7 13.70 0.60 19.88
C GLN A 7 14.85 0.95 20.83
N CYS A 8 15.96 1.50 20.33
CA CYS A 8 17.07 1.92 21.18
C CYS A 8 16.90 3.32 21.78
N CYS A 9 16.21 4.25 21.10
CA CYS A 9 16.17 5.67 21.51
C CYS A 9 14.83 6.38 21.29
N GLY A 10 13.80 5.71 20.78
CA GLY A 10 12.46 6.28 20.56
C GLY A 10 12.33 7.22 19.35
N GLN A 11 13.40 7.44 18.59
CA GLN A 11 13.38 8.31 17.39
C GLN A 11 12.38 7.79 16.35
N ILE A 12 11.57 8.68 15.78
CA ILE A 12 10.67 8.35 14.66
C ILE A 12 11.50 7.95 13.44
N LEU A 13 11.12 6.84 12.82
CA LEU A 13 11.75 6.25 11.65
C LEU A 13 10.76 6.20 10.48
N HIS A 14 11.27 6.53 9.30
CA HIS A 14 10.59 6.33 8.03
C HIS A 14 10.91 4.95 7.46
N PHE A 15 10.04 4.47 6.58
CA PHE A 15 10.11 3.11 6.03
C PHE A 15 11.43 2.83 5.29
N GLU A 16 12.07 3.85 4.71
CA GLU A 16 13.32 3.73 3.96
C GLU A 16 14.57 3.96 4.80
N ASN A 17 14.44 4.25 6.11
CA ASN A 17 15.62 4.47 6.93
C ASN A 17 16.42 3.16 7.06
N THR A 18 17.72 3.27 6.79
CA THR A 18 18.73 2.22 6.97
C THR A 18 19.59 2.46 8.23
N VAL A 19 19.53 3.66 8.80
CA VAL A 19 20.25 4.07 10.01
C VAL A 19 19.36 5.01 10.83
N CYS A 20 19.38 4.86 12.15
CA CYS A 20 18.77 5.82 13.06
C CYS A 20 19.65 7.06 13.18
N LEU A 21 19.15 8.22 12.75
CA LEU A 21 19.93 9.47 12.78
C LEU A 21 20.19 10.02 14.19
N ASN A 22 19.51 9.51 15.22
CA ASN A 22 19.72 9.92 16.61
C ASN A 22 20.80 9.08 17.32
N CYS A 23 20.70 7.73 17.25
CA CYS A 23 21.63 6.85 17.96
C CYS A 23 22.68 6.17 17.05
N GLY A 24 22.61 6.35 15.73
CA GLY A 24 23.54 5.76 14.77
C GLY A 24 23.35 4.27 14.48
N SER A 25 22.37 3.61 15.10
CA SER A 25 22.16 2.17 14.91
C SER A 25 21.70 1.85 13.48
N THR A 26 22.24 0.79 12.89
CA THR A 26 21.76 0.22 11.63
C THR A 26 20.34 -0.31 11.80
N LEU A 27 19.48 -0.09 10.82
CA LEU A 27 18.07 -0.44 10.84
C LEU A 27 17.73 -1.47 9.77
N GLY A 28 16.83 -2.40 10.09
CA GLY A 28 16.26 -3.34 9.15
C GLY A 28 14.76 -3.56 9.36
N TYR A 29 14.05 -3.77 8.27
CA TYR A 29 12.62 -4.07 8.26
C TYR A 29 12.37 -5.58 8.26
N LEU A 30 11.54 -6.02 9.19
CA LEU A 30 11.01 -7.38 9.27
C LEU A 30 9.58 -7.38 8.72
N PRO A 31 9.36 -7.89 7.50
CA PRO A 31 8.04 -7.83 6.86
C PRO A 31 6.98 -8.65 7.59
N GLU A 32 7.32 -9.85 8.09
CA GLU A 32 6.36 -10.72 8.79
C GLU A 32 5.87 -10.13 10.12
N ALA A 33 6.77 -9.48 10.85
CA ALA A 33 6.43 -8.80 12.12
C ALA A 33 5.94 -7.37 11.91
N ASP A 34 6.00 -6.86 10.67
CA ASP A 34 5.78 -5.46 10.31
C ASP A 34 6.48 -4.46 11.27
N ARG A 35 7.80 -4.64 11.44
CA ARG A 35 8.65 -3.88 12.38
C ARG A 35 9.92 -3.38 11.73
N MET A 36 10.33 -2.17 12.08
CA MET A 36 11.68 -1.66 11.87
C MET A 36 12.49 -1.87 13.14
N ILE A 37 13.63 -2.55 13.04
CA ILE A 37 14.48 -2.86 14.19
C ILE A 37 15.90 -2.34 13.99
N ALA A 38 16.48 -1.80 15.04
CA ALA A 38 17.90 -1.57 15.17
C ALA A 38 18.65 -2.90 15.36
N VAL A 39 19.75 -3.08 14.64
CA VAL A 39 20.53 -4.33 14.59
C VAL A 39 22.03 -4.07 14.72
N ALA A 40 22.75 -5.06 15.23
CA ALA A 40 24.21 -5.08 15.26
C ALA A 40 24.75 -6.36 14.61
N PRO A 41 25.92 -6.29 13.95
CA PRO A 41 26.53 -7.46 13.34
C PRO A 41 27.08 -8.42 14.40
N GLU A 42 26.91 -9.71 14.16
CA GLU A 42 27.51 -10.80 14.92
C GLU A 42 28.15 -11.78 13.92
N GLY A 43 29.40 -11.50 13.54
CA GLY A 43 30.07 -12.23 12.46
C GLY A 43 29.42 -11.93 11.11
N ALA A 44 28.92 -12.97 10.42
CA ALA A 44 28.28 -12.85 9.10
C ALA A 44 26.76 -12.60 9.17
N VAL A 45 26.20 -12.56 10.37
CA VAL A 45 24.76 -12.39 10.64
C VAL A 45 24.50 -11.15 11.48
N TRP A 46 23.23 -10.84 11.71
CA TRP A 46 22.77 -9.67 12.44
C TRP A 46 21.82 -10.09 13.57
N ARG A 47 21.88 -9.37 14.69
CA ARG A 47 20.93 -9.54 15.80
C ARG A 47 20.25 -8.23 16.15
N ALA A 48 19.01 -8.34 16.62
CA ALA A 48 18.27 -7.20 17.14
C ALA A 48 18.97 -6.62 18.38
N LEU A 49 19.06 -5.29 18.43
CA LEU A 49 19.48 -4.58 19.63
C LEU A 49 18.33 -4.53 20.65
N PRO A 50 18.65 -4.44 21.96
CA PRO A 50 17.64 -4.38 23.01
C PRO A 50 16.66 -3.21 22.85
N ASP A 51 15.40 -3.45 23.24
CA ASP A 51 14.36 -2.41 23.32
C ASP A 51 14.54 -1.57 24.60
N SER A 52 15.51 -0.66 24.57
CA SER A 52 15.79 0.26 25.67
C SER A 52 14.76 1.39 25.80
N ALA A 53 14.07 1.73 24.71
CA ALA A 53 13.09 2.82 24.67
C ALA A 53 11.65 2.36 24.96
N GLY A 54 11.41 1.04 25.09
CA GLY A 54 10.08 0.47 25.21
C GLY A 54 9.22 0.72 23.96
N ALA A 55 9.86 0.90 22.81
CA ALA A 55 9.19 1.30 21.57
C ALA A 55 8.59 0.11 20.80
N GLY A 56 8.77 -1.12 21.27
CA GLY A 56 8.12 -2.28 20.69
C GLY A 56 8.64 -3.60 21.22
N GLY A 57 8.03 -4.06 22.31
CA GLY A 57 8.19 -5.39 22.90
C GLY A 57 7.62 -6.48 22.00
N GLY A 58 8.41 -6.89 21.00
CA GLY A 58 8.17 -8.13 20.28
C GLY A 58 9.30 -9.11 20.56
N ASP A 59 9.02 -10.39 20.35
CA ASP A 59 9.98 -11.48 20.57
C ASP A 59 11.28 -11.24 19.81
N ASP A 60 12.36 -11.83 20.34
CA ASP A 60 13.66 -11.85 19.66
C ASP A 60 13.50 -12.58 18.31
N PRO A 61 13.71 -11.90 17.17
CA PRO A 61 13.60 -12.51 15.86
C PRO A 61 14.72 -13.52 15.58
N GLY A 62 15.69 -13.65 16.50
CA GLY A 62 16.83 -14.53 16.39
C GLY A 62 17.88 -13.98 15.43
N THR A 63 18.48 -14.89 14.66
CA THR A 63 19.57 -14.54 13.75
C THR A 63 19.00 -14.09 12.41
N LEU A 64 19.48 -12.95 11.92
CA LEU A 64 18.96 -12.29 10.73
C LEU A 64 20.06 -12.03 9.71
N ARG A 65 19.66 -11.82 8.46
CA ARG A 65 20.50 -11.27 7.40
C ARG A 65 19.75 -10.22 6.61
N PHE A 66 20.49 -9.23 6.12
CA PHE A 66 19.94 -8.31 5.14
C PHE A 66 19.72 -9.00 3.80
N CYS A 67 18.72 -8.52 3.05
CA CYS A 67 18.51 -8.88 1.66
C CYS A 67 19.81 -8.79 0.87
N ARG A 68 20.01 -9.70 -0.09
CA ARG A 68 21.12 -9.65 -1.06
C ARG A 68 21.30 -8.27 -1.73
N ASN A 69 20.21 -7.53 -1.90
CA ASN A 69 20.22 -6.20 -2.51
C ASN A 69 20.45 -5.04 -1.52
N TRP A 70 20.70 -5.29 -0.23
CA TRP A 70 20.89 -4.23 0.76
C TRP A 70 21.98 -3.23 0.36
N GLU A 71 23.17 -3.73 0.00
CA GLU A 71 24.30 -2.87 -0.39
C GLU A 71 24.12 -2.22 -1.77
N ARG A 72 23.18 -2.73 -2.58
CA ARG A 72 23.00 -2.30 -3.97
C ARG A 72 21.84 -1.31 -4.16
N SER A 73 20.67 -1.57 -3.59
CA SER A 73 19.45 -0.74 -3.77
C SER A 73 18.96 -0.05 -2.50
N ALA A 74 19.85 0.07 -1.50
CA ALA A 74 19.51 0.49 -0.14
C ALA A 74 18.29 -0.28 0.42
N CYS A 75 18.15 -1.55 0.07
CA CYS A 75 17.06 -2.40 0.53
C CYS A 75 17.24 -2.70 2.00
N ASN A 76 16.38 -2.16 2.87
CA ASN A 76 16.47 -2.38 4.32
C ASN A 76 15.78 -3.64 4.84
N TRP A 77 15.29 -4.52 3.98
CA TRP A 77 14.51 -5.68 4.42
C TRP A 77 15.44 -6.81 4.88
N MET A 78 15.07 -7.47 5.96
CA MET A 78 15.81 -8.59 6.54
C MET A 78 15.03 -9.90 6.37
N LEU A 79 15.77 -11.00 6.40
CA LEU A 79 15.28 -12.37 6.40
C LEU A 79 15.85 -13.15 7.59
N PRO A 80 15.08 -14.10 8.15
CA PRO A 80 15.62 -15.09 9.09
C PRO A 80 16.82 -15.81 8.50
N CYS A 81 17.81 -16.12 9.34
CA CYS A 81 18.98 -16.90 8.96
C CYS A 81 19.20 -18.00 9.99
N ALA A 82 19.09 -19.25 9.54
CA ALA A 82 19.45 -20.38 10.38
C ALA A 82 20.97 -20.37 10.65
N PRO A 83 21.43 -20.84 11.83
CA PRO A 83 22.86 -20.87 12.17
C PRO A 83 23.73 -21.58 11.13
N GLU A 84 23.21 -22.65 10.52
CA GLU A 84 23.87 -23.42 9.46
C GLU A 84 24.11 -22.62 8.17
N ASP A 85 23.29 -21.59 7.90
CA ASP A 85 23.33 -20.78 6.67
C ASP A 85 24.13 -19.48 6.85
N ALA A 86 24.72 -19.26 8.03
CA ALA A 86 25.47 -18.03 8.34
C ALA A 86 26.61 -17.75 7.35
N GLY A 87 27.21 -18.81 6.77
CA GLY A 87 28.27 -18.70 5.77
C GLY A 87 27.81 -18.67 4.30
N ALA A 88 26.52 -18.89 4.01
CA ALA A 88 25.99 -18.90 2.64
C ALA A 88 25.87 -17.48 2.07
N GLU A 89 25.55 -17.32 0.78
CA GLU A 89 25.12 -16.01 0.27
C GLU A 89 23.73 -15.63 0.78
N ALA A 90 23.47 -14.35 1.01
CA ALA A 90 22.15 -13.89 1.42
C ALA A 90 21.12 -14.14 0.32
N GLY A 91 19.90 -14.52 0.70
CA GLY A 91 18.74 -14.60 -0.20
C GLY A 91 18.16 -13.23 -0.54
N TYR A 92 17.18 -13.22 -1.45
CA TYR A 92 16.36 -12.04 -1.70
C TYR A 92 15.22 -11.95 -0.67
N CYS A 93 14.87 -10.73 -0.24
CA CYS A 93 13.72 -10.52 0.65
C CYS A 93 12.37 -10.69 -0.10
N LEU A 94 11.28 -10.69 0.66
CA LEU A 94 9.90 -10.81 0.16
C LEU A 94 9.51 -9.79 -0.93
N ALA A 95 10.24 -8.68 -1.09
CA ALA A 95 10.03 -7.74 -2.21
C ALA A 95 11.01 -7.96 -3.38
N CYS A 96 12.27 -8.30 -3.11
CA CYS A 96 13.28 -8.44 -4.17
C CYS A 96 13.19 -9.79 -4.91
N GLN A 97 12.61 -10.82 -4.29
CA GLN A 97 12.43 -12.14 -4.92
C GLN A 97 11.49 -12.12 -6.15
N HIS A 98 10.68 -11.07 -6.30
CA HIS A 98 9.80 -10.89 -7.46
C HIS A 98 10.50 -10.27 -8.68
N ASN A 99 11.77 -9.89 -8.57
CA ASN A 99 12.51 -9.36 -9.72
C ASN A 99 13.00 -10.51 -10.59
N ARG A 100 12.58 -10.51 -11.85
CA ARG A 100 13.17 -11.38 -12.88
C ARG A 100 14.33 -10.66 -13.57
N THR A 101 14.11 -9.43 -14.01
CA THR A 101 15.12 -8.62 -14.70
C THR A 101 15.37 -7.31 -13.97
N VAL A 102 16.65 -6.96 -13.81
CA VAL A 102 17.12 -5.65 -13.35
C VAL A 102 18.07 -5.07 -14.39
N PRO A 103 18.19 -3.72 -14.51
CA PRO A 103 19.06 -3.12 -15.51
C PRO A 103 20.54 -3.40 -15.22
N ASP A 104 21.42 -3.11 -16.19
CA ASP A 104 22.86 -3.12 -15.93
C ASP A 104 23.21 -2.05 -14.89
N LEU A 105 23.65 -2.50 -13.71
CA LEU A 105 24.00 -1.67 -12.57
C LEU A 105 25.47 -1.21 -12.57
N SER A 106 26.22 -1.50 -13.65
CA SER A 106 27.59 -1.02 -13.80
C SER A 106 27.68 0.51 -13.93
N THR A 107 26.59 1.16 -14.36
CA THR A 107 26.49 2.61 -14.47
C THR A 107 25.88 3.21 -13.19
N PRO A 108 26.48 4.26 -12.60
CA PRO A 108 25.92 4.93 -11.42
C PRO A 108 24.51 5.49 -11.63
N GLU A 109 24.18 5.90 -12.85
CA GLU A 109 22.87 6.40 -13.23
C GLU A 109 21.79 5.31 -13.14
N HIS A 110 22.02 4.15 -13.76
CA HIS A 110 21.07 3.04 -13.67
C HIS A 110 20.90 2.57 -12.22
N LEU A 111 21.98 2.55 -11.43
CA LEU A 111 21.92 2.23 -10.01
C LEU A 111 21.02 3.20 -9.24
N ALA A 112 21.14 4.51 -9.51
CA ALA A 112 20.33 5.54 -8.85
C ALA A 112 18.84 5.43 -9.22
N LEU A 113 18.54 5.24 -10.51
CA LEU A 113 17.17 5.05 -10.99
C LEU A 113 16.56 3.75 -10.45
N TRP A 114 17.30 2.65 -10.49
CA TRP A 114 16.85 1.37 -9.95
C TRP A 114 16.63 1.42 -8.44
N THR A 115 17.43 2.19 -7.70
CA THR A 115 17.22 2.42 -6.25
C THR A 115 15.88 3.10 -5.98
N LYS A 116 15.48 4.09 -6.79
CA LYS A 116 14.16 4.74 -6.70
C LYS A 116 13.02 3.76 -7.04
N ILE A 117 13.18 2.95 -8.08
CA ILE A 117 12.23 1.88 -8.47
C ILE A 117 12.04 0.90 -7.32
N GLU A 118 13.13 0.37 -6.76
CA GLU A 118 13.07 -0.59 -5.67
C GLU A 118 12.43 0.02 -4.42
N ALA A 119 12.68 1.30 -4.13
CA ALA A 119 12.00 1.99 -3.04
C ALA A 119 10.48 2.04 -3.28
N ALA A 120 10.03 2.46 -4.47
CA ALA A 120 8.61 2.48 -4.82
C ALA A 120 7.97 1.07 -4.77
N LYS A 121 8.62 0.06 -5.37
CA LYS A 121 8.15 -1.33 -5.31
C LYS A 121 8.04 -1.82 -3.87
N ARG A 122 9.01 -1.54 -2.99
CA ARG A 122 8.92 -1.96 -1.57
C ARG A 122 7.72 -1.35 -0.87
N ARG A 123 7.34 -0.09 -1.20
CA ARG A 123 6.11 0.51 -0.69
C ARG A 123 4.87 -0.22 -1.18
N LEU A 124 4.83 -0.60 -2.46
CA LEU A 124 3.76 -1.43 -3.00
C LEU A 124 3.71 -2.78 -2.28
N VAL A 125 4.81 -3.52 -2.21
CA VAL A 125 4.85 -4.87 -1.60
C VAL A 125 4.45 -4.83 -0.13
N TYR A 126 4.80 -3.77 0.61
CA TYR A 126 4.28 -3.51 1.95
C TYR A 126 2.74 -3.50 1.98
N SER A 127 2.11 -2.71 1.10
CA SER A 127 0.64 -2.64 1.05
C SER A 127 0.03 -4.00 0.69
N LEU A 128 0.64 -4.72 -0.26
CA LEU A 128 0.19 -6.05 -0.64
C LEU A 128 0.30 -7.05 0.52
N LEU A 129 1.38 -7.01 1.29
CA LEU A 129 1.58 -7.85 2.49
C LEU A 129 0.53 -7.54 3.56
N ARG A 130 0.29 -6.25 3.82
CA ARG A 130 -0.70 -5.80 4.81
C ARG A 130 -2.15 -6.11 4.42
N LEU A 131 -2.44 -6.21 3.12
CA LEU A 131 -3.72 -6.67 2.59
C LEU A 131 -3.78 -8.20 2.41
N GLU A 132 -2.72 -8.93 2.78
CA GLU A 132 -2.62 -10.40 2.64
C GLU A 132 -2.86 -10.92 1.21
N LEU A 133 -2.59 -10.09 0.20
CA LEU A 133 -2.88 -10.43 -1.19
C LEU A 133 -1.98 -11.56 -1.73
N PRO A 134 -2.45 -12.39 -2.68
CA PRO A 134 -1.62 -13.44 -3.27
C PRO A 134 -0.43 -12.88 -4.07
N ARG A 135 0.78 -13.35 -3.76
CA ARG A 135 2.03 -13.01 -4.47
C ARG A 135 2.86 -14.26 -4.78
N PRO A 136 2.34 -15.19 -5.60
CA PRO A 136 3.08 -16.40 -5.99
C PRO A 136 4.39 -16.06 -6.69
N LEU A 137 5.42 -16.87 -6.43
CA LEU A 137 6.73 -16.77 -7.08
C LEU A 137 6.80 -17.70 -8.30
N PRO A 138 7.66 -17.39 -9.30
CA PRO A 138 7.80 -18.22 -10.49
C PRO A 138 8.15 -19.70 -10.23
N ASP A 139 8.89 -19.98 -9.16
CA ASP A 139 9.33 -21.33 -8.79
C ASP A 139 8.28 -22.15 -8.03
N THR A 140 7.16 -21.53 -7.61
CA THR A 140 6.07 -22.21 -6.89
C THR A 140 5.18 -23.06 -7.81
N GLY A 141 5.33 -22.94 -9.13
CA GLY A 141 4.47 -23.62 -10.11
C GLY A 141 3.09 -23.00 -10.27
N HIS A 142 2.81 -21.85 -9.64
CA HIS A 142 1.59 -21.09 -9.87
C HIS A 142 1.50 -20.63 -11.34
N PRO A 143 0.34 -20.73 -12.01
CA PRO A 143 0.22 -20.39 -13.44
C PRO A 143 0.44 -18.90 -13.73
N GLN A 144 0.26 -18.03 -12.73
CA GLN A 144 0.46 -16.59 -12.83
C GLN A 144 1.29 -16.08 -11.65
N PRO A 145 2.62 -16.18 -11.70
CA PRO A 145 3.48 -15.59 -10.68
C PRO A 145 3.48 -14.06 -10.79
N LEU A 146 3.64 -13.35 -9.67
CA LEU A 146 3.90 -11.92 -9.70
C LEU A 146 5.37 -11.69 -10.04
N VAL A 147 5.64 -11.09 -11.20
CA VAL A 147 7.00 -10.84 -11.69
C VAL A 147 7.19 -9.37 -12.06
N PHE A 148 8.34 -8.82 -11.70
CA PHE A 148 8.77 -7.49 -12.13
C PHE A 148 9.99 -7.56 -13.06
N ASP A 149 9.90 -6.86 -14.18
CA ASP A 149 11.03 -6.55 -15.05
C ASP A 149 11.31 -5.04 -15.03
N PHE A 150 12.56 -4.69 -14.73
CA PHE A 150 13.05 -3.31 -14.80
C PHE A 150 14.05 -3.19 -15.93
N LEU A 151 13.67 -2.43 -16.95
CA LEU A 151 14.38 -2.41 -18.21
C LEU A 151 14.83 -0.97 -18.53
N ALA A 152 16.10 -0.83 -18.88
CA ALA A 152 16.62 0.38 -19.51
C ALA A 152 16.42 0.29 -21.02
N ASP A 153 16.30 1.43 -21.69
CA ASP A 153 16.32 1.49 -23.14
C ASP A 153 17.65 0.94 -23.67
N ALA A 154 17.58 0.09 -24.70
CA ALA A 154 18.79 -0.40 -25.33
C ALA A 154 19.52 0.76 -26.03
N PRO A 155 20.87 0.88 -25.90
CA PRO A 155 21.61 1.96 -26.55
C PRO A 155 21.36 2.01 -28.07
N GLY A 156 20.81 3.13 -28.56
CA GLY A 156 20.50 3.32 -29.97
C GLY A 156 19.21 2.65 -30.47
N SER A 157 18.38 2.09 -29.57
CA SER A 157 17.02 1.66 -29.92
C SER A 157 16.15 2.87 -30.28
N ALA A 158 15.37 2.74 -31.34
CA ALA A 158 14.34 3.71 -31.69
C ALA A 158 13.04 3.48 -30.89
N ASP A 159 12.84 2.26 -30.38
CA ASP A 159 11.65 1.89 -29.61
C ASP A 159 11.99 1.95 -28.11
N PRO A 160 11.37 2.87 -27.35
CA PRO A 160 11.55 2.93 -25.91
C PRO A 160 10.88 1.74 -25.23
N VAL A 161 11.40 1.33 -24.08
CA VAL A 161 10.73 0.37 -23.21
C VAL A 161 9.39 0.96 -22.76
N MET A 162 8.33 0.18 -22.95
CA MET A 162 7.01 0.53 -22.46
C MET A 162 6.80 -0.05 -21.07
N THR A 163 6.31 0.80 -20.16
CA THR A 163 5.73 0.37 -18.88
C THR A 163 4.38 -0.29 -19.15
N GLY A 164 4.09 -1.41 -18.51
CA GLY A 164 2.86 -2.16 -18.75
C GLY A 164 2.80 -3.49 -18.00
N HIS A 165 1.67 -4.17 -18.13
CA HIS A 165 1.44 -5.52 -17.63
C HIS A 165 1.08 -6.50 -18.77
N ALA A 166 1.69 -7.68 -18.76
CA ALA A 166 1.34 -8.79 -19.65
C ALA A 166 1.62 -10.15 -18.99
N ASP A 167 0.63 -11.07 -19.00
CA ASP A 167 0.77 -12.46 -18.55
C ASP A 167 1.45 -12.63 -17.17
N GLY A 168 1.10 -11.79 -16.19
CA GLY A 168 1.67 -11.82 -14.84
C GLY A 168 2.99 -11.05 -14.66
N VAL A 169 3.51 -10.48 -15.74
CA VAL A 169 4.75 -9.69 -15.74
C VAL A 169 4.40 -8.20 -15.75
N VAL A 170 4.79 -7.50 -14.68
CA VAL A 170 4.78 -6.05 -14.61
C VAL A 170 6.14 -5.51 -15.06
N THR A 171 6.15 -4.76 -16.16
CA THR A 171 7.34 -4.11 -16.70
C THR A 171 7.32 -2.63 -16.32
N ILE A 172 8.38 -2.13 -15.69
CA ILE A 172 8.57 -0.70 -15.45
C ILE A 172 9.82 -0.24 -16.20
N ALA A 173 9.66 0.71 -17.11
CA ALA A 173 10.79 1.33 -17.79
C ALA A 173 11.64 2.13 -16.79
N LEU A 174 12.96 2.01 -16.87
CA LEU A 174 13.89 2.65 -15.94
C LEU A 174 13.74 4.18 -15.94
N ILE A 175 13.39 4.74 -17.10
CA ILE A 175 13.15 6.16 -17.30
C ILE A 175 11.94 6.70 -16.50
N GLU A 176 11.02 5.85 -16.02
CA GLU A 176 9.98 6.27 -15.08
C GLU A 176 10.55 6.74 -13.74
N ALA A 177 11.75 6.31 -13.36
CA ALA A 177 12.40 6.79 -12.15
C ALA A 177 13.10 8.14 -12.30
N ASP A 178 13.23 8.65 -13.52
CA ASP A 178 13.78 9.98 -13.77
C ASP A 178 12.70 11.06 -13.52
N ASP A 179 13.01 12.01 -12.66
CA ASP A 179 12.03 13.01 -12.21
C ASP A 179 11.72 14.03 -13.31
N ALA A 180 12.70 14.38 -14.14
CA ALA A 180 12.53 15.32 -15.24
C ALA A 180 11.73 14.68 -16.38
N ALA A 181 12.08 13.45 -16.77
CA ALA A 181 11.38 12.71 -17.80
C ALA A 181 9.92 12.40 -17.41
N ARG A 182 9.64 12.15 -16.12
CA ARG A 182 8.25 12.02 -15.64
C ARG A 182 7.49 13.33 -15.73
N GLU A 183 8.09 14.44 -15.34
CA GLU A 183 7.43 15.75 -15.35
C GLU A 183 7.15 16.24 -16.78
N GLU A 184 8.09 16.00 -17.70
CA GLU A 184 7.91 16.23 -19.12
C GLU A 184 6.72 15.42 -19.67
N ARG A 185 6.68 14.11 -19.41
CA ARG A 185 5.59 13.24 -19.87
C ARG A 185 4.25 13.60 -19.25
N ARG A 186 4.22 13.92 -17.96
CA ARG A 186 3.03 14.42 -17.26
C ARG A 186 2.45 15.64 -17.99
N SER A 187 3.32 16.58 -18.36
CA SER A 187 2.93 17.80 -19.08
C SER A 187 2.47 17.51 -20.52
N GLN A 188 3.19 16.65 -21.25
CA GLN A 188 2.85 16.28 -22.63
C GLN A 188 1.53 15.52 -22.73
N MET A 189 1.23 14.66 -21.75
CA MET A 189 0.01 13.86 -21.70
C MET A 189 -1.15 14.58 -20.98
N GLY A 190 -0.93 15.79 -20.45
CA GLY A 190 -1.95 16.52 -19.70
C GLY A 190 -2.38 15.82 -18.40
N GLU A 191 -1.51 14.99 -17.82
CA GLU A 191 -1.82 14.23 -16.62
C GLU A 191 -1.77 15.12 -15.37
N ALA A 192 -2.81 15.06 -14.54
CA ALA A 192 -2.84 15.82 -13.30
C ALA A 192 -1.87 15.26 -12.24
N TYR A 193 -1.56 13.95 -12.32
CA TYR A 193 -0.79 13.23 -11.31
C TYR A 193 0.00 12.08 -11.96
N ARG A 194 1.34 12.11 -11.86
CA ARG A 194 2.23 11.03 -12.34
C ARG A 194 3.32 10.76 -11.32
N THR A 195 3.28 9.61 -10.66
CA THR A 195 4.33 9.18 -9.72
C THR A 195 4.76 7.75 -10.00
N LEU A 196 6.03 7.44 -9.71
CA LEU A 196 6.57 6.09 -9.90
C LEU A 196 5.78 5.05 -9.11
N LEU A 197 5.39 5.36 -7.87
CA LEU A 197 4.53 4.47 -7.08
C LEU A 197 3.12 4.34 -7.65
N GLY A 198 2.59 5.41 -8.25
CA GLY A 198 1.31 5.37 -8.98
C GLY A 198 1.35 4.37 -10.13
N HIS A 199 2.41 4.38 -10.96
CA HIS A 199 2.58 3.38 -12.02
C HIS A 199 2.63 1.96 -11.48
N PHE A 200 3.43 1.71 -10.45
CA PHE A 200 3.45 0.39 -9.80
C PHE A 200 2.05 -0.08 -9.36
N ARG A 201 1.25 0.83 -8.81
CA ARG A 201 -0.10 0.52 -8.33
C ARG A 201 -1.07 0.28 -9.49
N HIS A 202 -0.97 1.05 -10.57
CA HIS A 202 -1.75 0.86 -11.78
C HIS A 202 -1.42 -0.49 -12.43
N GLU A 203 -0.14 -0.76 -12.70
CA GLU A 203 0.27 -2.00 -13.39
C GLU A 203 -0.02 -3.26 -12.57
N VAL A 204 0.18 -3.21 -11.26
CA VAL A 204 -0.22 -4.35 -10.41
C VAL A 204 -1.74 -4.47 -10.31
N GLY A 205 -2.50 -3.41 -10.58
CA GLY A 205 -3.95 -3.46 -10.69
C GLY A 205 -4.39 -4.39 -11.81
N HIS A 206 -3.75 -4.35 -12.98
CA HIS A 206 -3.99 -5.32 -14.05
C HIS A 206 -3.65 -6.75 -13.62
N TYR A 207 -2.52 -6.94 -12.92
CA TYR A 207 -2.17 -8.25 -12.37
C TYR A 207 -3.25 -8.78 -11.40
N TYR A 208 -3.77 -7.94 -10.50
CA TYR A 208 -4.80 -8.36 -9.56
C TYR A 208 -6.19 -8.50 -10.20
N TRP A 209 -6.44 -7.89 -11.36
CA TRP A 209 -7.60 -8.21 -12.16
C TRP A 209 -7.57 -9.69 -12.58
N ASP A 210 -6.43 -10.15 -13.08
CA ASP A 210 -6.25 -11.55 -13.46
C ASP A 210 -6.42 -12.51 -12.28
N ILE A 211 -5.81 -12.17 -11.13
CA ILE A 211 -5.81 -13.03 -9.93
C ILE A 211 -7.17 -13.06 -9.22
N LEU A 212 -7.88 -11.94 -9.15
CA LEU A 212 -9.07 -11.80 -8.30
C LEU A 212 -10.39 -11.78 -9.09
N VAL A 213 -10.37 -11.37 -10.35
CA VAL A 213 -11.58 -11.12 -11.15
C VAL A 213 -11.74 -12.15 -12.27
N ARG A 214 -10.76 -12.27 -13.17
CA ARG A 214 -10.91 -12.98 -14.46
C ARG A 214 -11.48 -14.39 -14.34
N ASP A 215 -10.95 -15.18 -13.40
CA ASP A 215 -11.28 -16.59 -13.23
C ASP A 215 -12.34 -16.85 -12.14
N ASN A 216 -12.96 -15.79 -11.60
CA ASN A 216 -14.05 -15.85 -10.64
C ASN A 216 -15.35 -15.30 -11.28
N PRO A 217 -16.32 -16.16 -11.67
CA PRO A 217 -17.51 -15.71 -12.39
C PRO A 217 -18.32 -14.62 -11.65
N ALA A 218 -18.45 -14.72 -10.33
CA ALA A 218 -19.19 -13.74 -9.54
C ALA A 218 -18.48 -12.39 -9.49
N ALA A 219 -17.15 -12.38 -9.33
CA ALA A 219 -16.35 -11.17 -9.37
C ALA A 219 -16.32 -10.56 -10.78
N LEU A 220 -16.22 -11.37 -11.82
CA LEU A 220 -16.20 -10.94 -13.21
C LEU A 220 -17.53 -10.27 -13.61
N ASP A 221 -18.67 -10.88 -13.28
CA ASP A 221 -19.98 -10.32 -13.59
C ASP A 221 -20.21 -8.98 -12.86
N ALA A 222 -19.82 -8.89 -11.58
CA ALA A 222 -19.88 -7.65 -10.81
C ALA A 222 -18.92 -6.58 -11.34
N CYS A 223 -17.70 -6.96 -11.74
CA CYS A 223 -16.74 -6.05 -12.36
C CYS A 223 -17.30 -5.49 -13.67
N ARG A 224 -17.88 -6.32 -14.53
CA ARG A 224 -18.49 -5.85 -15.79
C ARG A 224 -19.68 -4.93 -15.58
N ALA A 225 -20.47 -5.17 -14.53
CA ALA A 225 -21.58 -4.29 -14.18
C ALA A 225 -21.12 -2.89 -13.78
N LEU A 226 -19.96 -2.77 -13.11
CA LEU A 226 -19.44 -1.51 -12.57
C LEU A 226 -18.52 -0.76 -13.54
N PHE A 227 -17.62 -1.48 -14.21
CA PHE A 227 -16.54 -0.90 -15.05
C PHE A 227 -16.85 -0.98 -16.55
N GLY A 228 -17.77 -1.88 -16.95
CA GLY A 228 -18.07 -2.18 -18.35
C GLY A 228 -17.39 -3.46 -18.84
N ASP A 229 -17.65 -3.80 -20.10
CA ASP A 229 -17.16 -5.03 -20.73
C ASP A 229 -15.74 -4.88 -21.25
N GLU A 230 -14.79 -5.50 -20.56
CA GLU A 230 -13.36 -5.47 -20.85
C GLU A 230 -12.97 -6.18 -22.15
N ARG A 231 -13.90 -6.88 -22.81
CA ARG A 231 -13.66 -7.53 -24.10
C ARG A 231 -13.72 -6.56 -25.28
N ALA A 232 -14.01 -5.28 -25.03
CA ALA A 232 -13.87 -4.24 -26.04
C ALA A 232 -12.44 -4.23 -26.61
N ASP A 233 -12.30 -3.90 -27.89
CA ASP A 233 -10.97 -3.86 -28.50
C ASP A 233 -10.14 -2.72 -27.89
N TYR A 234 -9.07 -3.12 -27.20
CA TYR A 234 -8.18 -2.20 -26.50
C TYR A 234 -7.52 -1.18 -27.45
N GLY A 235 -7.09 -1.62 -28.63
CA GLY A 235 -6.41 -0.77 -29.61
C GLY A 235 -7.34 0.28 -30.19
N GLU A 236 -8.57 -0.09 -30.56
CA GLU A 236 -9.59 0.85 -31.02
C GLU A 236 -10.00 1.82 -29.91
N ALA A 237 -10.12 1.34 -28.67
CA ALA A 237 -10.45 2.15 -27.51
C ALA A 237 -9.36 3.21 -27.22
N LEU A 238 -8.09 2.81 -27.29
CA LEU A 238 -6.94 3.70 -27.14
C LEU A 238 -6.88 4.76 -28.24
N GLN A 239 -7.07 4.36 -29.49
CA GLN A 239 -7.11 5.29 -30.63
C GLN A 239 -8.24 6.31 -30.48
N ARG A 240 -9.43 5.85 -30.07
CA ARG A 240 -10.58 6.74 -29.81
C ARG A 240 -10.26 7.75 -28.71
N HIS A 241 -9.66 7.30 -27.60
CA HIS A 241 -9.32 8.16 -26.47
C HIS A 241 -8.33 9.27 -26.88
N TYR A 242 -7.27 8.95 -27.62
CA TYR A 242 -6.34 9.98 -28.08
C TYR A 242 -6.91 10.90 -29.18
N ALA A 243 -7.85 10.40 -29.98
CA ALA A 243 -8.49 11.21 -31.01
C ALA A 243 -9.57 12.15 -30.47
N GLN A 244 -10.29 11.75 -29.43
CA GLN A 244 -11.52 12.42 -28.96
C GLN A 244 -11.42 12.94 -27.52
N GLY A 245 -10.46 12.46 -26.74
CA GLY A 245 -10.36 12.71 -25.31
C GLY A 245 -11.39 11.92 -24.48
N ALA A 246 -11.46 12.25 -23.19
CA ALA A 246 -12.51 11.75 -22.32
C ALA A 246 -13.88 12.40 -22.67
N PRO A 247 -14.99 11.64 -22.59
CA PRO A 247 -16.32 12.16 -22.89
C PRO A 247 -16.76 13.21 -21.86
N ASP A 248 -17.61 14.16 -22.26
CA ASP A 248 -18.16 15.19 -21.37
C ASP A 248 -18.83 14.58 -20.13
N GLY A 249 -18.53 15.13 -18.94
CA GLY A 249 -19.11 14.68 -17.67
C GLY A 249 -18.53 13.37 -17.13
N TRP A 250 -17.39 12.91 -17.66
CA TRP A 250 -16.68 11.72 -17.16
C TRP A 250 -16.35 11.81 -15.66
N GLU A 251 -16.13 13.01 -15.12
CA GLU A 251 -15.75 13.27 -13.73
C GLU A 251 -16.81 12.77 -12.73
N ALA A 252 -18.05 12.55 -13.17
CA ALA A 252 -19.13 12.00 -12.36
C ALA A 252 -19.05 10.47 -12.17
N ARG A 253 -18.25 9.78 -12.99
CA ARG A 253 -18.25 8.31 -13.13
C ARG A 253 -16.88 7.65 -13.06
N PHE A 254 -15.83 8.38 -13.44
CA PHE A 254 -14.47 7.87 -13.54
C PHE A 254 -13.53 8.67 -12.66
N VAL A 255 -12.53 7.99 -12.12
CA VAL A 255 -11.56 8.62 -11.22
C VAL A 255 -10.55 9.50 -11.97
N SER A 256 -10.28 9.17 -13.23
CA SER A 256 -9.39 9.93 -14.12
C SER A 256 -9.94 9.96 -15.55
N ALA A 257 -9.45 10.89 -16.37
CA ALA A 257 -9.80 10.94 -17.79
C ALA A 257 -9.35 9.66 -18.51
N TYR A 258 -8.18 9.12 -18.15
CA TYR A 258 -7.62 7.90 -18.75
C TYR A 258 -8.44 6.64 -18.41
N ALA A 259 -9.07 6.59 -17.22
CA ALA A 259 -10.01 5.53 -16.87
C ALA A 259 -11.19 5.42 -17.85
N THR A 260 -11.51 6.47 -18.62
CA THR A 260 -12.55 6.40 -19.67
C THR A 260 -12.13 5.63 -20.92
N MET A 261 -10.82 5.37 -21.07
CA MET A 261 -10.23 4.78 -22.27
C MET A 261 -10.79 3.37 -22.49
N HIS A 262 -10.74 2.52 -21.46
CA HIS A 262 -11.16 1.13 -21.53
C HIS A 262 -11.59 0.61 -20.14
N PRO A 263 -12.57 -0.30 -20.02
CA PRO A 263 -13.01 -0.85 -18.72
C PRO A 263 -11.87 -1.45 -17.87
N TRP A 264 -10.88 -2.04 -18.52
CA TRP A 264 -9.70 -2.59 -17.85
C TRP A 264 -8.79 -1.51 -17.22
N GLU A 265 -8.74 -0.32 -17.83
CA GLU A 265 -8.03 0.84 -17.27
C GLU A 265 -8.82 1.49 -16.14
N ASP A 266 -10.14 1.57 -16.26
CA ASP A 266 -11.00 2.05 -15.18
C ASP A 266 -10.82 1.21 -13.91
N TRP A 267 -10.68 -0.11 -14.06
CA TRP A 267 -10.28 -1.01 -12.99
C TRP A 267 -8.90 -0.66 -12.42
N ALA A 268 -7.85 -0.60 -13.26
CA ALA A 268 -6.47 -0.37 -12.81
C ALA A 268 -6.30 0.99 -12.13
N GLU A 269 -6.93 2.04 -12.67
CA GLU A 269 -6.95 3.38 -12.09
C GLU A 269 -7.69 3.39 -10.74
N THR A 270 -8.85 2.74 -10.65
CA THR A 270 -9.61 2.64 -9.39
C THR A 270 -8.83 1.85 -8.33
N TRP A 271 -8.19 0.75 -8.72
CA TRP A 271 -7.31 -0.05 -7.86
C TRP A 271 -6.14 0.79 -7.33
N ALA A 272 -5.48 1.57 -8.20
CA ALA A 272 -4.41 2.45 -7.78
C ALA A 272 -4.90 3.49 -6.76
N HIS A 273 -6.08 4.06 -6.97
CA HIS A 273 -6.72 5.00 -6.04
C HIS A 273 -7.09 4.37 -4.70
N TYR A 274 -7.55 3.12 -4.69
CA TYR A 274 -7.78 2.37 -3.47
C TYR A 274 -6.48 2.26 -2.64
N LEU A 275 -5.36 1.88 -3.27
CA LEU A 275 -4.06 1.82 -2.59
C LEU A 275 -3.51 3.22 -2.20
N HIS A 276 -3.79 4.27 -2.97
CA HIS A 276 -3.52 5.65 -2.55
C HIS A 276 -4.24 5.98 -1.25
N MET A 277 -5.53 5.65 -1.15
CA MET A 277 -6.36 5.91 0.01
C MET A 277 -5.85 5.16 1.25
N VAL A 278 -5.70 3.84 1.16
CA VAL A 278 -5.31 2.98 2.30
C VAL A 278 -3.95 3.39 2.86
N ASP A 279 -2.93 3.55 2.00
CA ASP A 279 -1.58 3.90 2.45
C ASP A 279 -1.53 5.28 3.10
N THR A 280 -2.18 6.28 2.51
CA THR A 280 -2.12 7.65 3.02
C THR A 280 -2.93 7.80 4.30
N LEU A 281 -4.06 7.10 4.43
CA LEU A 281 -4.81 7.01 5.68
C LEU A 281 -3.97 6.39 6.80
N GLU A 282 -3.15 5.38 6.51
CA GLU A 282 -2.28 4.76 7.52
C GLU A 282 -1.23 5.74 8.04
N THR A 283 -0.64 6.51 7.12
CA THR A 283 0.31 7.57 7.48
C THR A 283 -0.38 8.63 8.34
N ALA A 284 -1.59 9.06 7.96
CA ALA A 284 -2.39 10.00 8.73
C ALA A 284 -2.74 9.46 10.13
N ALA A 285 -3.10 8.19 10.24
CA ALA A 285 -3.39 7.52 11.51
C ALA A 285 -2.16 7.52 12.42
N THR A 286 -0.99 7.13 11.89
CA THR A 286 0.25 7.04 12.66
C THR A 286 0.72 8.41 13.17
N LEU A 287 0.53 9.45 12.36
CA LEU A 287 0.83 10.84 12.74
C LEU A 287 -0.22 11.44 13.69
N GLY A 288 -1.33 10.74 13.94
CA GLY A 288 -2.45 11.26 14.71
C GLY A 288 -3.10 12.49 14.08
N LEU A 289 -3.07 12.60 12.74
CA LEU A 289 -3.62 13.76 12.03
C LEU A 289 -5.12 13.89 12.31
N ARG A 290 -5.52 15.14 12.56
CA ARG A 290 -6.91 15.54 12.74
C ARG A 290 -7.18 16.73 11.86
N VAL A 291 -8.17 16.60 10.98
CA VAL A 291 -8.71 17.72 10.23
C VAL A 291 -9.98 18.17 10.93
N ASN A 292 -10.10 19.48 11.17
CA ASN A 292 -11.30 20.09 11.72
C ASN A 292 -11.54 21.43 11.01
N ALA A 293 -12.34 21.39 9.95
CA ALA A 293 -12.70 22.57 9.15
C ALA A 293 -14.23 22.83 9.20
N GLY A 294 -14.90 22.45 10.30
CA GLY A 294 -16.35 22.56 10.47
C GLY A 294 -17.03 21.19 10.65
N ALA A 295 -18.33 21.20 10.99
CA ALA A 295 -19.07 19.98 11.33
C ALA A 295 -19.06 18.92 10.21
N ASP A 296 -19.08 19.36 8.96
CA ASP A 296 -19.13 18.48 7.77
C ASP A 296 -17.74 18.16 7.20
N LEU A 297 -16.67 18.76 7.73
CA LEU A 297 -15.29 18.62 7.26
C LEU A 297 -14.33 18.33 8.42
N ALA A 298 -14.71 17.36 9.24
CA ALA A 298 -13.88 16.83 10.31
C ALA A 298 -13.51 15.37 10.04
N ALA A 299 -12.23 15.04 10.22
CA ALA A 299 -11.78 13.66 10.24
C ALA A 299 -10.67 13.45 11.25
N GLN A 300 -10.68 12.26 11.82
CA GLN A 300 -9.60 11.72 12.60
C GLN A 300 -9.44 10.26 12.24
N VAL A 301 -8.27 9.90 11.69
CA VAL A 301 -7.95 8.50 11.40
C VAL A 301 -7.33 7.90 12.65
N ARG A 302 -8.03 6.95 13.28
CA ARG A 302 -7.64 6.28 14.53
C ARG A 302 -7.77 4.76 14.44
N PHE A 303 -7.93 4.25 13.22
CA PHE A 303 -8.10 2.84 12.91
C PHE A 303 -7.01 2.41 11.94
N ASP A 304 -6.79 1.10 11.84
CA ASP A 304 -5.93 0.54 10.80
C ASP A 304 -6.69 0.47 9.48
N PRO A 305 -6.32 1.23 8.43
CA PRO A 305 -7.03 1.22 7.15
C PRO A 305 -6.84 -0.07 6.34
N TYR A 306 -5.93 -0.96 6.76
CA TYR A 306 -5.78 -2.29 6.20
C TYR A 306 -6.72 -3.31 6.85
N ALA A 307 -7.36 -2.97 7.97
CA ALA A 307 -8.22 -3.87 8.69
C ALA A 307 -9.58 -4.04 8.03
N HIS A 308 -10.25 -5.13 8.39
CA HIS A 308 -11.58 -5.49 7.92
C HIS A 308 -12.61 -4.45 8.40
N GLY A 309 -13.33 -3.86 7.45
CA GLY A 309 -14.46 -2.95 7.69
C GLY A 309 -15.25 -2.68 6.42
N ALA A 310 -16.19 -1.74 6.43
CA ALA A 310 -16.84 -1.28 5.20
C ALA A 310 -15.95 -0.24 4.49
N ALA A 311 -16.05 -0.15 3.17
CA ALA A 311 -15.28 0.82 2.38
C ALA A 311 -15.55 2.27 2.80
N GLU A 312 -16.77 2.57 3.25
CA GLU A 312 -17.17 3.87 3.79
C GLU A 312 -16.29 4.31 4.96
N ALA A 313 -15.75 3.38 5.75
CA ALA A 313 -14.83 3.70 6.84
C ALA A 313 -13.50 4.30 6.34
N LEU A 314 -13.09 3.97 5.10
CA LEU A 314 -11.94 4.57 4.43
C LEU A 314 -12.32 5.87 3.72
N ILE A 315 -13.42 5.85 2.97
CA ILE A 315 -13.85 6.97 2.11
C ILE A 315 -14.24 8.20 2.94
N THR A 316 -14.89 8.00 4.10
CA THR A 316 -15.37 9.10 4.94
C THR A 316 -14.24 10.01 5.44
N PRO A 317 -13.19 9.49 6.09
CA PRO A 317 -12.07 10.32 6.52
C PRO A 317 -11.16 10.78 5.37
N TRP A 318 -11.20 10.11 4.21
CA TRP A 318 -10.39 10.48 3.05
C TRP A 318 -10.72 11.88 2.51
N VAL A 319 -12.01 12.21 2.38
CA VAL A 319 -12.47 13.48 1.81
C VAL A 319 -11.91 14.71 2.53
N PRO A 320 -12.10 14.89 3.85
CA PRO A 320 -11.53 16.02 4.57
C PRO A 320 -9.99 15.98 4.61
N LEU A 321 -9.37 14.79 4.59
CA LEU A 321 -7.91 14.68 4.54
C LEU A 321 -7.35 15.23 3.22
N THR A 322 -7.91 14.86 2.08
CA THR A 322 -7.45 15.34 0.77
C THR A 322 -7.72 16.83 0.59
N LEU A 323 -8.84 17.34 1.10
CA LEU A 323 -9.11 18.78 1.14
C LEU A 323 -8.06 19.55 1.94
N ALA A 324 -7.65 19.02 3.10
CA ALA A 324 -6.59 19.61 3.91
C ALA A 324 -5.24 19.55 3.17
N LEU A 325 -4.87 18.40 2.59
CA LEU A 325 -3.63 18.22 1.84
C LEU A 325 -3.53 19.18 0.65
N ASN A 326 -4.57 19.26 -0.17
CA ASN A 326 -4.59 20.18 -1.31
C ASN A 326 -4.54 21.63 -0.87
N SER A 327 -5.23 21.99 0.22
CA SER A 327 -5.18 23.36 0.76
C SER A 327 -3.79 23.74 1.26
N LEU A 328 -3.10 22.83 1.97
CA LEU A 328 -1.72 23.03 2.40
C LEU A 328 -0.76 23.18 1.22
N ASN A 329 -0.90 22.34 0.19
CA ASN A 329 -0.12 22.45 -1.04
C ASN A 329 -0.31 23.80 -1.73
N ARG A 330 -1.57 24.23 -1.93
CA ARG A 330 -1.87 25.53 -2.53
C ARG A 330 -1.32 26.70 -1.71
N SER A 331 -1.35 26.61 -0.38
CA SER A 331 -0.73 27.61 0.51
C SER A 331 0.79 27.70 0.34
N MET A 332 1.44 26.62 -0.10
CA MET A 332 2.86 26.58 -0.44
C MET A 332 3.15 26.92 -1.91
N GLY A 333 2.13 27.25 -2.72
CA GLY A 333 2.27 27.52 -4.16
C GLY A 333 2.43 26.25 -5.02
N LEU A 334 2.08 25.08 -4.50
CA LEU A 334 2.11 23.81 -5.22
C LEU A 334 0.72 23.45 -5.75
N ALA A 335 0.68 22.61 -6.78
CA ALA A 335 -0.55 22.02 -7.28
C ALA A 335 -1.19 21.07 -6.25
N ASP A 336 -2.48 20.79 -6.44
CA ASP A 336 -3.22 19.82 -5.64
C ASP A 336 -2.51 18.46 -5.66
N LEU A 337 -2.25 17.90 -4.47
CA LEU A 337 -1.61 16.58 -4.35
C LEU A 337 -2.52 15.46 -4.85
N TYR A 338 -3.82 15.64 -4.59
CA TYR A 338 -4.87 14.71 -4.96
C TYR A 338 -5.94 15.48 -5.76
N PRO A 339 -5.77 15.65 -7.07
CA PRO A 339 -6.67 16.44 -7.92
C PRO A 339 -7.95 15.68 -8.36
N PHE A 340 -8.30 14.59 -7.66
CA PHE A 340 -9.39 13.70 -8.07
C PHE A 340 -10.66 13.96 -7.24
N SER A 341 -11.81 13.69 -7.85
CA SER A 341 -13.10 13.72 -7.17
C SER A 341 -13.63 12.30 -6.95
N LEU A 342 -14.40 12.10 -5.86
CA LEU A 342 -15.01 10.81 -5.53
C LEU A 342 -16.54 10.92 -5.57
N PRO A 343 -17.16 10.97 -6.76
CA PRO A 343 -18.60 10.89 -6.91
C PRO A 343 -19.13 9.49 -6.50
N ALA A 344 -20.45 9.34 -6.43
CA ALA A 344 -21.09 8.11 -5.97
C ALA A 344 -20.63 6.86 -6.75
N GLU A 345 -20.55 6.94 -8.07
CA GLU A 345 -20.13 5.81 -8.91
C GLU A 345 -18.67 5.39 -8.66
N VAL A 346 -17.76 6.36 -8.46
CA VAL A 346 -16.37 6.04 -8.11
C VAL A 346 -16.27 5.42 -6.72
N ARG A 347 -17.09 5.89 -5.76
CA ARG A 347 -17.16 5.28 -4.41
C ARG A 347 -17.64 3.84 -4.44
N GLU A 348 -18.63 3.54 -5.29
CA GLU A 348 -19.13 2.19 -5.49
C GLU A 348 -18.04 1.27 -6.05
N LYS A 349 -17.31 1.72 -7.07
CA LYS A 349 -16.14 1.00 -7.62
C LYS A 349 -15.05 0.78 -6.57
N LEU A 350 -14.73 1.78 -5.75
CA LEU A 350 -13.79 1.64 -4.63
C LEU A 350 -14.30 0.64 -3.58
N GLY A 351 -15.61 0.62 -3.33
CA GLY A 351 -16.27 -0.37 -2.47
C GLY A 351 -16.11 -1.80 -2.99
N PHE A 352 -16.32 -1.99 -4.29
CA PHE A 352 -16.09 -3.27 -4.95
C PHE A 352 -14.64 -3.74 -4.83
N VAL A 353 -13.66 -2.86 -5.10
CA VAL A 353 -12.22 -3.19 -4.93
C VAL A 353 -11.94 -3.60 -3.48
N HIS A 354 -12.46 -2.84 -2.51
CA HIS A 354 -12.29 -3.14 -1.08
C HIS A 354 -12.85 -4.51 -0.71
N ASP A 355 -14.08 -4.82 -1.11
CA ASP A 355 -14.72 -6.09 -0.81
C ASP A 355 -14.01 -7.27 -1.49
N LEU A 356 -13.51 -7.08 -2.71
CA LEU A 356 -12.72 -8.09 -3.42
C LEU A 356 -11.40 -8.39 -2.72
N VAL A 357 -10.66 -7.35 -2.31
CA VAL A 357 -9.39 -7.47 -1.58
C VAL A 357 -9.57 -8.20 -0.25
N HIS A 358 -10.73 -8.05 0.40
CA HIS A 358 -11.08 -8.76 1.63
C HIS A 358 -11.84 -10.08 1.41
N GLY A 359 -11.89 -10.59 0.18
CA GLY A 359 -12.48 -11.90 -0.14
C GLY A 359 -13.99 -11.99 0.11
N ARG A 360 -14.73 -10.88 0.06
CA ARG A 360 -16.19 -10.86 0.32
C ARG A 360 -17.04 -11.11 -0.93
N ILE A 361 -16.41 -11.07 -2.11
CA ILE A 361 -17.06 -11.31 -3.39
C ILE A 361 -16.70 -12.71 -3.89
N GLY A 362 -17.73 -13.54 -4.09
CA GLY A 362 -17.54 -14.87 -4.65
C GLY A 362 -16.76 -15.83 -3.75
N ALA A 363 -16.69 -15.59 -2.43
CA ALA A 363 -16.26 -16.61 -1.49
C ALA A 363 -17.22 -17.80 -1.60
N ALA A 364 -16.76 -18.88 -2.19
CA ALA A 364 -17.42 -20.16 -2.04
C ALA A 364 -17.50 -20.47 -0.54
N GLU A 365 -18.68 -20.86 -0.06
CA GLU A 365 -18.84 -21.53 1.24
C GLU A 365 -17.70 -22.55 1.41
N PRO A 366 -17.00 -22.58 2.56
CA PRO A 366 -15.91 -23.52 2.78
C PRO A 366 -16.48 -24.94 2.73
N ASN A 367 -16.33 -25.60 1.58
CA ASN A 367 -16.75 -26.96 1.41
C ASN A 367 -15.88 -27.85 2.33
N GLY A 368 -16.53 -28.53 3.27
CA GLY A 368 -15.86 -29.36 4.26
C GLY A 368 -15.07 -30.52 3.64
N ALA A 369 -14.02 -30.91 4.36
CA ALA A 369 -13.08 -32.03 4.13
C ALA A 369 -12.05 -31.78 3.00
N LEU A 370 -10.75 -31.78 3.29
CA LEU A 370 -10.01 -32.87 3.92
C LEU A 370 -8.90 -32.37 4.88
N ALA A 371 -9.02 -32.77 6.14
CA ALA A 371 -7.87 -32.95 7.02
C ALA A 371 -7.33 -34.37 6.81
N VAL A 372 -6.04 -34.52 6.46
CA VAL A 372 -5.17 -35.60 6.97
C VAL A 372 -3.73 -35.07 7.03
N CYS A 373 -3.27 -34.77 8.25
CA CYS A 373 -1.86 -34.87 8.61
C CYS A 373 -1.57 -36.29 9.10
N PRO A 374 -0.36 -36.82 8.88
CA PRO A 374 0.31 -37.68 9.86
C PRO A 374 1.64 -37.02 10.26
N GLY A 375 1.76 -36.48 11.47
CA GLY A 375 2.28 -37.19 12.66
C GLY A 375 3.76 -36.85 12.84
N GLY A 376 4.31 -36.43 13.98
CA GLY A 376 3.88 -36.39 15.36
C GLY A 376 5.11 -36.73 16.21
N MET A 377 5.62 -35.79 17.00
CA MET A 377 6.40 -36.09 18.20
C MET A 377 6.27 -34.93 19.20
N ALA A 378 5.64 -35.23 20.32
CA ALA A 378 5.35 -34.31 21.41
C ALA A 378 6.58 -34.09 22.33
N PRO A 379 6.56 -33.03 23.15
CA PRO A 379 7.13 -33.10 24.49
C PRO A 379 6.03 -33.02 25.54
N THR A 380 6.09 -33.96 26.46
CA THR A 380 5.37 -34.00 27.73
C THR A 380 5.81 -32.86 28.64
N GLY A 381 4.86 -32.10 29.21
CA GLY A 381 5.14 -31.09 30.22
C GLY A 381 3.91 -30.84 31.10
N VAL A 382 3.95 -31.41 32.29
CA VAL A 382 2.92 -31.43 33.33
C VAL A 382 2.81 -30.05 34.01
N TRP A 383 1.59 -29.54 34.21
CA TRP A 383 1.27 -28.59 35.28
C TRP A 383 -0.07 -28.97 35.94
N PRO A 384 -0.20 -28.92 37.28
CA PRO A 384 -1.31 -29.51 38.00
C PRO A 384 -2.49 -28.55 38.23
N HIS A 385 -3.62 -29.22 38.50
CA HIS A 385 -4.96 -28.81 38.91
C HIS A 385 -5.15 -27.59 39.84
N ALA A 386 -6.36 -27.03 39.67
CA ALA A 386 -7.39 -26.64 40.67
C ALA A 386 -7.82 -25.16 40.48
N GLY A 387 -9.09 -24.79 40.37
CA GLY A 387 -10.33 -25.52 40.64
C GLY A 387 -11.56 -24.81 40.07
N THR A 388 -12.66 -25.55 40.14
CA THR A 388 -14.05 -25.22 39.80
C THR A 388 -14.68 -24.25 40.82
N ASP A 389 -15.57 -23.37 40.35
CA ASP A 389 -16.91 -23.04 40.91
C ASP A 389 -17.51 -21.88 40.07
N LEU A 390 -18.55 -22.10 39.27
CA LEU A 390 -19.98 -21.96 39.61
C LEU A 390 -20.37 -20.60 40.20
N CYS A 391 -21.02 -19.72 39.42
CA CYS A 391 -22.42 -19.30 39.62
C CYS A 391 -22.87 -18.19 38.66
N ALA A 392 -24.14 -18.26 38.30
CA ALA A 392 -24.91 -17.34 37.47
C ALA A 392 -25.49 -16.16 38.27
N GLY A 393 -26.03 -15.15 37.56
CA GLY A 393 -26.93 -14.10 38.08
C GLY A 393 -26.62 -12.75 37.41
N GLU A 394 -27.34 -12.34 36.36
CA GLU A 394 -28.66 -11.68 36.34
C GLU A 394 -28.58 -10.14 36.17
N CYS A 395 -29.59 -9.63 35.48
CA CYS A 395 -29.79 -8.29 34.91
C CYS A 395 -29.82 -7.12 35.92
N GLY A 396 -29.60 -5.90 35.41
CA GLY A 396 -29.96 -4.67 36.12
C GLY A 396 -29.80 -3.38 35.30
N LEU A 397 -30.92 -2.79 34.91
CA LEU A 397 -31.10 -1.51 34.22
C LEU A 397 -30.98 -0.28 35.14
N GLY A 398 -30.78 0.90 34.53
CA GLY A 398 -31.18 2.23 35.05
C GLY A 398 -30.04 3.24 35.20
N ALA A 399 -30.18 4.57 35.09
CA ALA A 399 -31.09 5.51 34.43
C ALA A 399 -30.69 6.93 34.93
N GLU A 400 -30.63 7.89 34.01
CA GLU A 400 -31.01 9.33 34.13
C GLU A 400 -30.38 10.35 35.12
N GLY A 401 -30.31 11.60 34.61
CA GLY A 401 -30.33 12.88 35.34
C GLY A 401 -29.04 13.70 35.19
N GLY A 402 -28.96 14.91 34.62
CA GLY A 402 -29.93 15.98 34.36
C GLY A 402 -29.39 17.30 34.97
N GLY A 403 -29.36 18.42 34.23
CA GLY A 403 -29.11 19.75 34.83
C GLY A 403 -28.58 20.84 33.89
N ALA A 404 -29.37 21.90 33.71
CA ALA A 404 -29.18 23.04 32.79
C ALA A 404 -28.84 24.36 33.52
N HIS A 405 -28.30 25.36 32.80
CA HIS A 405 -28.44 26.84 32.98
C HIS A 405 -27.70 27.55 31.80
N SER A 406 -28.32 28.25 30.84
CA SER A 406 -29.03 29.55 30.80
C SER A 406 -28.14 30.82 30.65
N ARG A 407 -28.27 31.47 29.47
CA ARG A 407 -28.27 32.91 29.11
C ARG A 407 -27.17 33.87 29.64
N ALA A 408 -26.56 34.66 28.75
CA ALA A 408 -26.99 36.04 28.40
C ALA A 408 -25.97 36.79 27.50
N ASP A 409 -26.52 37.74 26.75
CA ASP A 409 -25.94 38.66 25.76
C ASP A 409 -24.67 39.45 26.14
N ARG A 410 -23.87 39.79 25.12
CA ARG A 410 -23.48 41.19 24.85
C ARG A 410 -22.96 41.42 23.42
N THR A 411 -23.32 42.60 22.93
CA THR A 411 -23.14 43.21 21.61
C THR A 411 -21.76 43.84 21.39
N ALA A 412 -21.44 44.02 20.10
CA ALA A 412 -20.86 45.23 19.46
C ALA A 412 -19.49 45.10 18.73
N ALA A 413 -19.59 45.25 17.40
CA ALA A 413 -18.86 46.18 16.50
C ALA A 413 -17.36 46.01 16.18
N GLY A 414 -17.07 45.96 14.86
CA GLY A 414 -16.17 46.93 14.23
C GLY A 414 -15.07 46.41 13.28
N GLY A 415 -15.21 46.74 11.97
CA GLY A 415 -14.13 46.94 10.97
C GLY A 415 -13.45 45.66 10.44
N GLY A 416 -13.45 45.30 9.16
CA GLY A 416 -13.40 46.12 7.95
C GLY A 416 -11.95 46.50 7.64
N ILE A 417 -11.32 45.82 6.67
CA ILE A 417 -10.44 46.36 5.60
C ILE A 417 -9.85 45.16 4.82
N ALA A 418 -10.23 45.10 3.55
CA ALA A 418 -9.52 44.50 2.42
C ALA A 418 -8.91 45.67 1.61
N PRO A 419 -8.11 45.52 0.53
CA PRO A 419 -8.07 44.41 -0.43
C PRO A 419 -6.80 43.54 -0.37
#